data_AF-A0A661GQD7-F1
#
_entry.id   AF-A0A661GQD7-F1
#
_cell.length_a   1.000
_cell.length_b   1.000
_cell.length_c   1.000
_cell.angle_alpha   90.00
_cell.angle_beta   90.00
_cell.angle_gamma   90.00
#
_symmetry.space_group_name_H-M   'P 1'
#
loop_
_entity.id
_entity.type
_entity.pdbx_description
1 polymer ?
#
loop_
_entity_poly.entity_id
_entity_poly.type
_entity_poly.pdbx_seq_one_letter_code
_entity_poly.pdbx_strand_id
1 'polypeptide(L)'
;MTINVSGHLSKMVVELATPVKYYLPLDDERVLMNDYLGQRISLNYAGEIHCCHCGRKTKKSFNQGFCFPCLRKLARCDSCIISPEKCHYEQGTCREPEWGEEFCLAEHVVYLANSSGVKVGITRATQLPTRWIDQG
;
A
#
# COMPACT_ATOMS: atom_id res chain seq x y z
N MET A 1 15.42 -25.07 5.75
CA MET A 1 13.98 -25.43 5.68
C MET A 1 13.40 -24.76 4.45
N THR A 2 12.65 -25.49 3.63
CA THR A 2 11.95 -24.91 2.47
C THR A 2 10.51 -24.67 2.90
N ILE A 3 10.09 -23.41 2.96
CA ILE A 3 8.68 -23.07 3.22
C ILE A 3 7.99 -22.92 1.86
N ASN A 4 6.82 -23.55 1.71
CA ASN A 4 5.94 -23.37 0.56
C ASN A 4 4.64 -22.77 1.07
N VAL A 5 4.34 -21.56 0.61
CA VAL A 5 3.24 -20.73 1.08
C VAL A 5 2.64 -20.03 -0.14
N SER A 6 1.31 -19.93 -0.16
CA SER A 6 0.54 -19.39 -1.26
C SER A 6 -0.59 -18.52 -0.71
N GLY A 7 -0.89 -17.43 -1.40
CA GLY A 7 -2.03 -16.58 -1.09
C GLY A 7 -2.02 -15.32 -1.93
N HIS A 8 -2.89 -14.37 -1.61
CA HIS A 8 -2.89 -13.08 -2.29
C HIS A 8 -1.74 -12.20 -1.82
N LEU A 9 -0.91 -11.77 -2.77
CA LEU A 9 0.17 -10.85 -2.51
C LEU A 9 -0.37 -9.47 -2.12
N SER A 10 0.09 -8.93 -1.00
CA SER A 10 -0.17 -7.53 -0.59
C SER A 10 1.11 -6.82 -0.17
N LYS A 11 1.04 -5.49 0.05
CA LYS A 11 2.21 -4.69 0.46
C LYS A 11 2.82 -5.31 1.73
N MET A 12 4.14 -5.46 1.75
CA MET A 12 4.84 -5.94 2.95
C MET A 12 4.50 -5.08 4.16
N VAL A 13 4.28 -5.73 5.28
CA VAL A 13 4.08 -5.07 6.57
C VAL A 13 5.44 -4.93 7.23
N VAL A 14 5.73 -3.74 7.73
CA VAL A 14 6.99 -3.43 8.41
C VAL A 14 6.76 -3.23 9.89
N GLU A 15 7.69 -3.72 10.70
CA GLU A 15 7.75 -3.49 12.13
C GLU A 15 9.07 -2.79 12.46
N LEU A 16 8.97 -1.66 13.16
CA LEU A 16 10.13 -0.91 13.63
C LEU A 16 10.83 -1.72 14.72
N ALA A 17 11.96 -2.33 14.35
CA ALA A 17 12.81 -3.13 15.21
C ALA A 17 14.29 -2.94 14.81
N THR A 18 15.21 -3.59 15.51
CA THR A 18 16.65 -3.56 15.19
C THR A 18 17.17 -4.98 15.02
N PRO A 19 17.34 -5.48 13.77
CA PRO A 19 17.00 -4.85 12.49
C PRO A 19 15.47 -4.74 12.27
N VAL A 20 15.04 -3.86 11.37
CA VAL A 20 13.63 -3.73 10.96
C VAL A 20 13.12 -5.07 10.44
N LYS A 21 11.91 -5.47 10.83
CA LYS A 21 11.30 -6.71 10.35
C LYS A 21 10.34 -6.44 9.19
N TYR A 22 10.46 -7.23 8.15
CA TYR A 22 9.62 -7.20 6.95
C TYR A 22 8.82 -8.49 6.87
N TYR A 23 7.50 -8.36 6.84
CA TYR A 23 6.58 -9.47 6.73
C TYR A 23 5.93 -9.47 5.36
N LEU A 24 5.98 -10.60 4.65
CA LEU A 24 5.25 -10.83 3.42
C LEU A 24 3.89 -11.46 3.76
N PRO A 25 2.78 -10.69 3.67
CA PRO A 25 1.44 -11.24 3.81
C PRO A 25 1.03 -12.06 2.59
N LEU A 26 0.54 -13.27 2.83
CA LEU A 26 -0.09 -14.16 1.86
C LEU A 26 -1.38 -14.70 2.51
N ASP A 27 -2.48 -13.98 2.29
CA ASP A 27 -3.74 -14.17 3.00
C ASP A 27 -3.55 -14.14 4.53
N ASP A 28 -3.83 -15.24 5.22
CA ASP A 28 -3.71 -15.35 6.68
C ASP A 28 -2.25 -15.57 7.15
N GLU A 29 -1.34 -15.89 6.23
CA GLU A 29 0.07 -16.14 6.53
C GLU A 29 0.90 -14.86 6.50
N ARG A 30 1.87 -14.76 7.42
CA ARG A 30 2.85 -13.66 7.46
C ARG A 30 4.26 -14.23 7.53
N VAL A 31 4.96 -14.21 6.40
CA VAL A 31 6.32 -14.73 6.29
C VAL A 31 7.31 -13.66 6.73
N LEU A 32 8.12 -13.92 7.75
CA LEU A 32 9.23 -13.03 8.14
C LEU A 32 10.33 -13.11 7.07
N MET A 33 10.42 -12.09 6.21
CA MET A 33 11.32 -12.08 5.07
C MET A 33 12.79 -11.93 5.45
N ASN A 34 13.07 -11.37 6.63
CA ASN A 34 14.41 -11.23 7.17
C ASN A 34 15.17 -12.57 7.23
N ASP A 35 14.46 -13.66 7.56
CA ASP A 35 15.06 -14.99 7.69
C ASP A 35 15.60 -15.52 6.36
N TYR A 36 15.15 -14.97 5.23
CA TYR A 36 15.50 -15.41 3.87
C TYR A 36 16.52 -14.51 3.18
N LEU A 37 17.10 -13.53 3.88
CA LEU A 37 18.18 -12.71 3.33
C LEU A 37 19.37 -13.59 2.95
N GLY A 38 19.88 -13.41 1.73
CA GLY A 38 20.96 -14.23 1.17
C GLY A 38 20.54 -15.63 0.70
N GLN A 39 19.27 -16.00 0.86
CA GLN A 39 18.73 -17.28 0.39
C GLN A 39 18.08 -17.16 -1.00
N ARG A 40 17.94 -18.29 -1.71
CA ARG A 40 17.21 -18.34 -2.98
C ARG A 40 15.71 -18.45 -2.74
N ILE A 41 14.95 -17.50 -3.26
CA ILE A 41 13.49 -17.49 -3.21
C ILE A 41 12.93 -17.83 -4.61
N SER A 42 11.87 -18.63 -4.66
CA SER A 42 11.12 -18.90 -5.89
C SER A 42 9.69 -18.38 -5.73
N LEU A 43 9.22 -17.61 -6.71
CA LEU A 43 7.85 -17.11 -6.76
C LEU A 43 7.15 -17.73 -7.96
N ASN A 44 5.97 -18.30 -7.74
CA ASN A 44 5.13 -18.87 -8.79
C ASN A 44 3.78 -18.14 -8.83
N TYR A 45 3.39 -17.67 -10.02
CA TYR A 45 2.08 -17.06 -10.20
C TYR A 45 1.03 -18.14 -10.42
N ALA A 46 0.07 -18.24 -9.50
CA ALA A 46 -0.98 -19.26 -9.52
C ALA A 46 -2.06 -19.08 -10.61
N GLY A 47 -1.98 -18.00 -11.41
CA GLY A 47 -2.92 -17.76 -12.51
C GLY A 47 -4.20 -17.00 -12.11
N GLU A 48 -4.29 -16.55 -10.86
CA GLU A 48 -5.48 -15.86 -10.34
C GLU A 48 -5.15 -14.46 -9.85
N ILE A 49 -6.04 -13.52 -10.16
CA ILE A 49 -6.02 -12.15 -9.64
C ILE A 49 -7.41 -11.90 -9.07
N HIS A 50 -7.45 -11.49 -7.80
CA HIS A 50 -8.68 -11.10 -7.14
C HIS A 50 -8.65 -9.63 -6.78
N CYS A 51 -9.81 -8.97 -6.90
CA CYS A 51 -9.97 -7.59 -6.49
C CYS A 51 -9.76 -7.45 -4.99
N CYS A 52 -8.85 -6.58 -4.54
CA CYS A 52 -8.55 -6.36 -3.13
C CYS A 52 -9.73 -5.79 -2.33
N HIS A 53 -10.76 -5.25 -2.99
CA HIS A 53 -11.96 -4.73 -2.31
C HIS A 53 -13.12 -5.71 -2.32
N CYS A 54 -13.45 -6.33 -3.47
CA CYS A 54 -14.65 -7.17 -3.59
C CYS A 54 -14.37 -8.66 -3.76
N GLY A 55 -13.11 -9.09 -3.77
CA GLY A 55 -12.71 -10.48 -3.94
C GLY A 55 -12.99 -11.08 -5.32
N ARG A 56 -13.61 -10.33 -6.25
CA ARG A 56 -13.94 -10.85 -7.59
C ARG A 56 -12.69 -11.23 -8.37
N LYS A 57 -12.68 -12.44 -8.94
CA LYS A 57 -11.66 -12.89 -9.91
C LYS A 57 -11.69 -12.01 -11.16
N THR A 58 -10.53 -11.51 -11.55
CA THR A 58 -10.34 -10.63 -12.71
C THR A 58 -9.14 -11.10 -13.53
N LYS A 59 -9.14 -10.78 -14.82
CA LYS A 59 -7.99 -11.05 -15.71
C LYS A 59 -6.88 -10.01 -15.57
N LYS A 60 -7.20 -8.83 -15.01
CA LYS A 60 -6.29 -7.69 -14.86
C LYS A 60 -6.55 -6.98 -13.54
N SER A 61 -5.48 -6.48 -12.93
CA SER A 61 -5.53 -5.61 -11.77
C SER A 61 -5.38 -4.14 -12.20
N PHE A 62 -6.10 -3.24 -11.54
CA PHE A 62 -6.07 -1.80 -11.77
C PHE A 62 -5.80 -1.08 -10.44
N ASN A 63 -5.20 0.11 -10.47
CA ASN A 63 -4.94 0.96 -9.30
C ASN A 63 -4.49 0.20 -8.03
N GLN A 64 -3.45 -0.65 -8.15
CA GLN A 64 -2.89 -1.42 -7.03
C GLN A 64 -3.80 -2.52 -6.44
N GLY A 65 -4.72 -3.10 -7.21
CA GLY A 65 -5.43 -4.32 -6.76
C GLY A 65 -6.90 -4.43 -7.12
N PHE A 66 -7.50 -3.47 -7.81
CA PHE A 66 -8.93 -3.42 -8.06
C PHE A 66 -9.33 -4.08 -9.39
N CYS A 67 -10.56 -4.59 -9.47
CA CYS A 67 -11.20 -4.91 -10.74
C CYS A 67 -11.77 -3.64 -11.41
N PHE A 68 -12.03 -3.69 -12.72
CA PHE A 68 -12.53 -2.53 -13.48
C PHE A 68 -13.83 -1.89 -12.92
N PRO A 69 -14.84 -2.66 -12.46
CA PRO A 69 -16.01 -2.06 -11.79
C PRO A 69 -15.66 -1.28 -10.53
N CYS A 70 -14.77 -1.82 -9.67
CA CYS A 70 -14.35 -1.14 -8.44
C CYS A 70 -13.52 0.11 -8.75
N LEU A 71 -12.62 0.03 -9.74
CA LEU A 71 -11.86 1.18 -10.24
C LEU A 71 -12.77 2.37 -10.59
N ARG A 72 -13.90 2.10 -11.26
CA ARG A 72 -14.84 3.15 -11.70
C ARG A 72 -15.74 3.67 -10.58
N LYS A 73 -16.00 2.84 -9.57
CA LYS A 73 -17.00 3.15 -8.52
C LYS A 73 -16.37 3.82 -7.31
N LEU A 74 -15.22 3.32 -6.84
CA LEU A 74 -14.66 3.69 -5.55
C LEU A 74 -13.87 5.00 -5.61
N ALA A 75 -14.09 5.89 -4.65
CA ALA A 75 -13.38 7.16 -4.49
C ALA A 75 -11.87 6.94 -4.25
N ARG A 76 -11.49 5.84 -3.59
CA ARG A 76 -10.08 5.45 -3.41
C ARG A 76 -9.32 5.10 -4.69
N CYS A 77 -10.03 5.06 -5.82
CA CYS A 77 -9.46 4.85 -7.14
C CYS A 77 -9.41 6.15 -7.97
N ASP A 78 -9.84 7.28 -7.41
CA ASP A 78 -9.92 8.54 -8.12
C ASP A 78 -8.54 9.13 -8.42
N SER A 79 -8.48 9.96 -9.45
CA SER A 79 -7.25 10.61 -9.90
C SER A 79 -6.59 11.48 -8.82
N CYS A 80 -7.38 12.01 -7.89
CA CYS A 80 -6.90 12.81 -6.76
C CYS A 80 -6.01 12.04 -5.78
N ILE A 81 -6.04 10.69 -5.82
CA ILE A 81 -5.14 9.84 -5.02
C ILE A 81 -3.69 9.94 -5.52
N ILE A 82 -3.50 10.09 -6.83
CA ILE A 82 -2.17 10.23 -7.46
C ILE A 82 -1.78 11.71 -7.58
N SER A 83 -2.78 12.56 -7.81
CA SER A 83 -2.64 14.00 -8.01
C SER A 83 -3.47 14.75 -6.95
N PRO A 84 -2.98 14.92 -5.72
CA PRO A 84 -3.73 15.56 -4.63
C PRO A 84 -4.30 16.93 -4.99
N GLU A 85 -3.63 17.68 -5.87
CA GLU A 85 -4.07 18.97 -6.39
C GLU A 85 -5.37 18.91 -7.20
N LYS A 86 -5.79 17.72 -7.65
CA LYS A 86 -7.07 17.47 -8.35
C LYS A 86 -8.18 17.03 -7.41
N CYS A 87 -7.98 17.15 -6.09
CA CYS A 87 -9.01 16.81 -5.12
C CYS A 87 -10.25 17.67 -5.37
N HIS A 88 -11.39 17.01 -5.58
CA HIS A 88 -12.66 17.69 -5.82
C HIS A 88 -13.50 17.88 -4.55
N TYR A 89 -12.93 17.59 -3.37
CA TYR A 89 -13.66 17.67 -2.10
C TYR A 89 -14.22 19.08 -1.86
N GLU A 90 -13.46 20.12 -2.21
CA GLU A 90 -13.89 21.52 -2.11
C GLU A 90 -15.09 21.88 -2.98
N GLN A 91 -15.43 21.06 -3.98
CA GLN A 91 -16.55 21.29 -4.90
C GLN A 91 -17.89 20.77 -4.34
N GLY A 92 -17.91 20.29 -3.11
CA GLY A 92 -19.12 19.93 -2.38
C GLY A 92 -18.93 18.69 -1.51
N THR A 93 -18.37 17.62 -2.06
CA THR A 93 -17.99 16.41 -1.31
C THR A 93 -17.14 15.47 -2.17
N CYS A 94 -16.48 14.49 -1.53
CA CYS A 94 -15.99 13.31 -2.21
C CYS A 94 -17.15 12.45 -2.75
N ARG A 95 -16.88 11.58 -3.75
CA ARG A 95 -17.87 10.62 -4.28
C ARG A 95 -18.39 9.69 -3.17
N GLU A 96 -17.51 9.36 -2.23
CA GLU A 96 -17.83 8.68 -0.98
C GLU A 96 -17.52 9.66 0.16
N PRO A 97 -18.52 10.34 0.76
CA PRO A 97 -18.28 11.42 1.73
C PRO A 97 -17.42 11.01 2.93
N GLU A 98 -17.77 9.89 3.57
CA GLU A 98 -17.03 9.33 4.72
C GLU A 98 -15.57 9.03 4.37
N TRP A 99 -15.33 8.50 3.16
CA TRP A 99 -13.98 8.28 2.65
C TRP A 99 -13.21 9.59 2.48
N GLY A 100 -13.87 10.63 1.98
CA GLY A 100 -13.27 11.95 1.80
C GLY A 100 -12.81 12.57 3.11
N GLU A 101 -13.63 12.49 4.15
CA GLU A 101 -13.30 13.00 5.49
C GLU A 101 -12.06 12.30 6.06
N GLU A 102 -11.98 10.97 5.91
CA GLU A 102 -10.85 10.20 6.44
C GLU A 102 -9.57 10.34 5.59
N PHE A 103 -9.69 10.38 4.25
CA PHE A 103 -8.54 10.28 3.34
C PHE A 103 -8.13 11.58 2.67
N CYS A 104 -9.06 12.43 2.27
CA CYS A 104 -8.75 13.69 1.60
C CYS A 104 -8.29 14.74 2.61
N LEU A 105 -8.87 14.73 3.81
CA LEU A 105 -8.55 15.68 4.90
C LEU A 105 -7.59 15.10 5.94
N ALA A 106 -6.88 14.03 5.59
CA ALA A 106 -5.93 13.38 6.49
C ALA A 106 -4.82 14.34 6.94
N GLU A 107 -4.40 14.21 8.20
CA GLU A 107 -3.27 14.96 8.74
C GLU A 107 -1.96 14.55 8.04
N HIS A 108 -1.17 15.56 7.67
CA HIS A 108 0.13 15.38 7.04
C HIS A 108 1.25 15.94 7.92
N VAL A 109 2.36 15.21 7.95
CA VAL A 109 3.59 15.60 8.62
C VAL A 109 4.59 16.06 7.56
N VAL A 110 5.10 17.28 7.73
CA VAL A 110 6.21 17.83 6.95
C VAL A 110 7.49 17.65 7.77
N TYR A 111 8.54 17.10 7.14
CA TYR A 111 9.79 16.79 7.81
C TYR A 111 11.00 17.11 6.94
N LEU A 112 12.16 17.28 7.58
CA LEU A 112 13.45 17.34 6.89
C LEU A 112 14.06 15.94 6.88
N ALA A 113 14.41 15.46 5.69
CA ALA A 113 15.13 14.21 5.49
C ALA A 113 16.58 14.52 5.13
N ASN A 114 17.53 13.89 5.83
CA ASN A 114 18.95 13.98 5.52
C ASN A 114 19.41 12.68 4.86
N SER A 115 19.30 12.62 3.54
CA SER A 115 19.72 11.45 2.75
C SER A 115 20.97 11.80 1.94
N SER A 116 20.89 11.84 0.60
CA SER A 116 21.94 12.37 -0.28
C SER A 116 22.14 13.90 -0.20
N GLY A 117 21.53 14.53 0.80
CA GLY A 117 21.31 15.97 0.94
C GLY A 117 20.03 16.26 1.73
N VAL A 118 19.85 17.52 2.14
CA VAL A 118 18.64 17.98 2.85
C VAL A 118 17.46 18.03 1.89
N LYS A 119 16.37 17.35 2.24
CA LYS A 119 15.11 17.32 1.47
C LYS A 119 13.94 17.64 2.39
N VAL A 120 12.93 18.32 1.88
CA VAL A 120 11.64 18.45 2.55
C VAL A 120 10.76 17.28 2.12
N GLY A 121 10.35 16.46 3.08
CA GLY A 121 9.42 15.35 2.89
C GLY A 121 8.03 15.70 3.41
N ILE A 122 7.02 15.06 2.83
CA ILE A 122 5.64 15.10 3.32
C ILE A 122 5.10 13.67 3.35
N THR A 123 4.37 13.32 4.40
CA THR A 123 3.68 12.03 4.52
C THR A 123 2.45 12.15 5.39
N ARG A 124 1.54 11.18 5.32
CA ARG A 124 0.39 11.14 6.23
C ARG A 124 0.84 10.67 7.60
N ALA A 125 0.24 11.20 8.68
CA ALA A 125 0.58 10.80 10.04
C ALA A 125 0.46 9.27 10.24
N THR A 126 -0.55 8.64 9.62
CA THR A 126 -0.78 7.19 9.66
C THR A 126 0.28 6.35 8.95
N GLN A 127 1.15 6.96 8.15
CA GLN A 127 2.26 6.27 7.47
C GLN A 127 3.55 6.30 8.28
N LEU A 128 3.58 6.93 9.45
CA LEU A 128 4.71 6.85 10.37
C LEU A 128 4.58 5.60 11.26
N PRO A 129 5.64 4.80 11.46
CA PRO A 129 7.03 4.98 10.99
C PRO A 129 7.32 4.33 9.62
N THR A 130 6.36 3.64 8.99
CA THR A 130 6.54 2.93 7.71
C THR A 130 7.23 3.76 6.64
N ARG A 131 6.91 5.06 6.53
CA ARG A 131 7.52 5.96 5.55
C ARG A 131 9.03 6.12 5.75
N TRP A 132 9.49 6.21 7.00
CA TRP A 132 10.92 6.33 7.30
C TRP A 132 11.64 5.03 6.97
N ILE A 133 11.04 3.90 7.32
CA ILE A 133 11.57 2.57 6.98
C ILE A 133 11.68 2.38 5.46
N ASP A 134 10.66 2.79 4.69
CA ASP A 134 10.64 2.67 3.23
C ASP A 134 11.67 3.59 2.54
N GLN A 135 12.13 4.67 3.18
CA GLN A 135 13.04 5.66 2.60
C GLN A 135 14.51 5.49 3.01
N GLY A 136 14.78 4.79 4.11
CA GLY A 136 16.12 4.72 4.73
C GLY A 136 16.45 6.02 5.46
#